data_AF-A0A2V9VPI5-F1
#
_entry.id   AF-A0A2V9VPI5-F1
#
_cell.length_a   1.000
_cell.length_b   1.000
_cell.length_c   1.000
_cell.angle_alpha   90.00
_cell.angle_beta   90.00
_cell.angle_gamma   90.00
#
_symmetry.space_group_name_H-M   'P 1'
#
loop_
_entity.id
_entity.type
_entity.pdbx_description
1 polymer ?
#
loop_
_entity_poly.entity_id
_entity_poly.type
_entity_poly.pdbx_seq_one_letter_code
_entity_poly.pdbx_strand_id
1 'polypeptide(L)'
;MGERVFRGQVGGAACTGCHGNSGQGTPLGPPLTGKKWLWSDGSYAGINKTITDGVSQPKQYRSPMPPMGGAQLTPDQASAVAAYVWSLSHQATSR
;
A
#
# COMPACT_ATOMS: atom_id res chain seq x y z
N MET A 1 0.40 3.52 13.96
CA MET A 1 -0.38 4.49 13.15
C MET A 1 -0.62 3.97 11.74
N GLY A 2 0.43 3.64 10.97
CA GLY A 2 0.31 3.20 9.56
C GLY A 2 -0.62 2.00 9.34
N GLU A 3 -0.55 0.98 10.20
CA GLU A 3 -1.47 -0.16 10.12
C GLU A 3 -2.95 0.23 10.26
N ARG A 4 -3.26 1.20 11.13
CA ARG A 4 -4.65 1.67 11.31
C ARG A 4 -5.14 2.41 10.07
N VAL A 5 -4.26 3.14 9.39
CA VAL A 5 -4.58 3.77 8.10
C VAL A 5 -4.77 2.71 7.03
N PHE A 6 -3.89 1.70 6.97
CA PHE A 6 -3.99 0.59 6.03
C PHE A 6 -5.32 -0.17 6.15
N ARG A 7 -5.77 -0.41 7.40
CA ARG A 7 -7.04 -1.07 7.72
C ARG A 7 -8.26 -0.14 7.60
N GLY A 8 -8.10 1.12 7.19
CA GLY A 8 -9.18 2.09 7.08
C GLY A 8 -9.77 2.58 8.42
N GLN A 9 -9.16 2.22 9.56
CA GLN A 9 -9.58 2.67 10.89
C GLN A 9 -9.31 4.16 11.11
N VAL A 10 -8.38 4.74 10.36
CA VAL A 10 -8.04 6.17 10.38
C VAL A 10 -7.90 6.67 8.95
N GLY A 11 -8.49 7.82 8.63
CA GLY A 11 -8.39 8.45 7.30
C GLY A 11 -9.26 7.80 6.22
N GLY A 12 -9.85 6.62 6.47
CA GLY A 12 -10.80 5.98 5.56
C GLY A 12 -10.17 5.26 4.36
N ALA A 13 -8.85 5.13 4.30
CA ALA A 13 -8.17 4.41 3.22
C ALA A 13 -8.41 2.89 3.36
N ALA A 14 -9.17 2.30 2.43
CA ALA A 14 -9.51 0.88 2.44
C ALA A 14 -8.45 0.03 1.72
N CYS A 15 -7.17 0.17 2.08
CA CYS A 15 -6.08 -0.53 1.40
C CYS A 15 -6.24 -2.06 1.45
N THR A 16 -6.79 -2.57 2.57
CA THR A 16 -7.08 -4.00 2.76
C THR A 16 -8.09 -4.56 1.76
N GLY A 17 -8.99 -3.75 1.21
CA GLY A 17 -9.99 -4.19 0.25
C GLY A 17 -9.36 -4.71 -1.06
N CYS A 18 -8.24 -4.10 -1.48
CA CYS A 18 -7.53 -4.49 -2.70
C CYS A 18 -6.28 -5.32 -2.41
N HIS A 19 -5.59 -5.07 -1.30
CA HIS A 19 -4.30 -5.71 -0.97
C HIS A 19 -4.40 -6.81 0.09
N GLY A 20 -5.60 -7.08 0.62
CA GLY A 20 -5.83 -8.06 1.68
C GLY A 20 -5.47 -7.54 3.07
N ASN A 21 -6.04 -8.16 4.11
CA ASN A 21 -5.91 -7.72 5.50
C ASN A 21 -4.47 -7.64 6.01
N SER A 22 -3.60 -8.49 5.48
CA SER A 22 -2.17 -8.58 5.85
C SER A 22 -1.26 -8.15 4.69
N GLY A 23 -1.81 -7.49 3.65
CA GLY A 23 -1.04 -7.14 2.46
C GLY A 23 -0.65 -8.35 1.59
N GLN A 24 -1.33 -9.50 1.74
CA GLN A 24 -1.02 -10.71 0.99
C GLN A 24 -1.45 -10.66 -0.50
N GLY A 25 -2.15 -9.60 -0.91
CA GLY A 25 -2.69 -9.44 -2.25
C GLY A 25 -4.05 -10.09 -2.44
N THR A 26 -4.76 -9.65 -3.47
CA THR A 26 -6.03 -10.21 -3.93
C THR A 26 -6.06 -10.19 -5.46
N PRO A 27 -7.11 -10.72 -6.12
CA PRO A 27 -7.28 -10.50 -7.56
C PRO A 27 -7.36 -9.02 -7.99
N LEU A 28 -7.64 -8.11 -7.06
CA LEU A 28 -7.72 -6.67 -7.33
C LEU A 28 -6.38 -5.95 -7.25
N GLY A 29 -5.42 -6.46 -6.45
CA GLY A 29 -4.16 -5.78 -6.20
C GLY A 29 -3.03 -6.70 -5.74
N PRO A 30 -1.76 -6.33 -6.00
CA PRO A 30 -0.61 -7.20 -5.71
C PRO A 30 -0.36 -7.42 -4.22
N PRO A 31 0.35 -8.53 -3.88
CA PRO A 31 0.93 -8.69 -2.56
C PRO A 31 1.93 -7.57 -2.29
N LEU A 32 1.83 -6.96 -1.11
CA LEU A 32 2.74 -5.94 -0.59
C LEU A 32 3.79 -6.53 0.35
N THR A 33 3.62 -7.79 0.76
CA THR A 33 4.58 -8.56 1.57
C THR A 33 5.76 -9.11 0.77
N GLY A 34 5.68 -9.08 -0.57
CA GLY A 34 6.70 -9.62 -1.45
C GLY A 34 7.85 -8.64 -1.73
N LYS A 35 8.86 -9.14 -2.45
CA LYS A 35 10.00 -8.33 -2.94
C LYS A 35 9.79 -7.78 -4.36
N LYS A 36 8.70 -8.16 -5.03
CA LYS A 36 8.43 -7.77 -6.41
C LYS A 36 7.56 -6.52 -6.44
N TRP A 37 8.14 -5.40 -6.84
CA TRP A 37 7.46 -4.12 -6.99
C TRP A 37 7.27 -3.80 -8.47
N LEU A 38 6.05 -3.37 -8.84
CA LEU A 38 5.69 -3.11 -10.25
C LEU A 38 5.79 -1.62 -10.64
N TRP A 39 5.64 -0.71 -9.67
CA TRP A 39 5.63 0.76 -9.86
C TRP A 39 6.57 1.50 -8.91
N SER A 40 7.33 0.76 -8.10
CA SER A 40 8.26 1.25 -7.11
C SER A 40 9.51 0.38 -7.17
N ASP A 41 10.62 0.88 -6.65
CA ASP A 41 11.84 0.11 -6.39
C ASP A 41 11.77 -0.67 -5.05
N GLY A 42 10.64 -0.56 -4.34
CA GLY A 42 10.45 -1.13 -3.00
C GLY A 42 11.02 -0.27 -1.87
N SER A 43 11.60 0.89 -2.19
CA SER A 43 12.05 1.84 -1.19
C SER A 43 10.85 2.53 -0.52
N TYR A 44 11.06 3.03 0.70
CA TYR A 44 10.06 3.86 1.38
C TYR A 44 9.60 5.04 0.52
N ALA A 45 10.54 5.74 -0.13
CA ALA A 45 10.24 6.89 -0.98
C ALA A 45 9.41 6.49 -2.21
N GLY A 46 9.78 5.40 -2.87
CA GLY A 46 9.03 4.85 -4.00
C GLY A 46 7.61 4.43 -3.61
N ILE A 47 7.47 3.73 -2.48
CA ILE A 47 6.16 3.31 -1.94
C ILE A 47 5.30 4.52 -1.60
N ASN A 48 5.85 5.52 -0.88
CA ASN A 48 5.11 6.73 -0.51
C ASN A 48 4.63 7.49 -1.76
N LYS A 49 5.50 7.61 -2.76
CA LYS A 49 5.13 8.22 -4.05
C LYS A 49 4.01 7.45 -4.74
N THR A 50 4.09 6.12 -4.83
CA THR A 50 3.02 5.29 -5.42
C THR A 50 1.71 5.44 -4.65
N ILE A 51 1.74 5.49 -3.32
CA ILE A 51 0.53 5.70 -2.50
C ILE A 51 -0.07 7.06 -2.76
N THR A 52 0.75 8.11 -2.81
CA THR A 52 0.30 9.49 -3.00
C THR A 52 -0.29 9.70 -4.39
N ASP A 53 0.40 9.26 -5.44
CA ASP A 53 0.01 9.49 -6.82
C ASP A 53 -1.04 8.47 -7.30
N GLY A 54 -1.11 7.30 -6.67
CA GLY A 54 -1.88 6.16 -7.17
C GLY A 54 -1.25 5.51 -8.41
N VAL A 55 -2.00 4.59 -8.99
CA VAL A 55 -1.67 3.84 -10.21
C VAL A 55 -2.90 3.82 -11.12
N SER A 56 -2.96 4.76 -12.06
CA SER A 56 -4.09 4.88 -12.99
C SER A 56 -4.12 3.76 -14.05
N GLN A 57 -2.96 3.20 -14.40
CA GLN A 57 -2.83 2.12 -15.38
C GLN A 57 -2.12 0.90 -14.78
N PRO A 58 -2.88 -0.08 -14.26
CA PRO A 58 -2.34 -1.33 -13.76
C PRO A 58 -1.67 -2.16 -14.87
N LYS A 59 -0.63 -2.93 -14.52
CA LYS A 59 0.15 -3.78 -15.44
C LYS A 59 -0.39 -5.20 -15.45
N GLN A 60 -0.55 -5.79 -14.26
CA GLN A 60 -0.94 -7.19 -14.07
C GLN A 60 -2.32 -7.34 -13.40
N TYR A 61 -2.99 -6.23 -13.10
CA TYR A 61 -4.26 -6.17 -12.38
C TYR A 61 -5.29 -5.41 -13.21
N ARG A 62 -6.58 -5.52 -12.88
CA ARG A 62 -7.64 -4.80 -13.61
C ARG A 62 -8.06 -3.50 -12.93
N SER A 63 -7.82 -3.38 -11.62
CA SER A 63 -8.28 -2.24 -10.83
C SER A 63 -7.17 -1.20 -10.69
N PRO A 64 -7.42 0.08 -11.05
CA PRO A 64 -6.49 1.16 -10.76
C PRO A 64 -6.40 1.36 -9.24
N MET A 65 -5.22 1.77 -8.78
CA MET A 65 -5.05 2.24 -7.40
C MET A 65 -5.33 3.75 -7.41
N PRO A 66 -6.41 4.23 -6.78
CA PRO A 66 -6.63 5.66 -6.68
C PRO A 66 -5.53 6.34 -5.83
N PRO A 67 -5.24 7.64 -6.09
CA PRO A 67 -4.39 8.44 -5.22
C PRO A 67 -4.82 8.32 -3.76
N MET A 68 -3.84 8.17 -2.85
CA MET A 68 -4.03 8.00 -1.41
C MET A 68 -4.99 6.86 -1.02
N GLY A 69 -5.12 5.83 -1.87
CA GLY A 69 -6.04 4.72 -1.64
C GLY A 69 -7.52 5.11 -1.73
N GLY A 70 -7.83 6.22 -2.41
CA GLY A 70 -9.19 6.72 -2.59
C GLY A 70 -9.71 7.54 -1.42
N ALA A 71 -8.83 7.89 -0.48
CA ALA A 71 -9.13 8.69 0.69
C ALA A 71 -8.35 10.02 0.67
N GLN A 72 -8.77 10.97 1.50
CA GLN A 72 -8.02 12.21 1.72
C GLN A 72 -7.09 12.02 2.91
N LEU A 73 -5.92 11.42 2.66
CA LEU A 73 -4.89 11.25 3.68
C LEU A 73 -4.12 12.56 3.88
N THR A 74 -3.82 12.88 5.13
CA THR A 74 -2.81 13.90 5.46
C THR A 74 -1.40 13.41 5.10
N PRO A 75 -0.41 14.30 4.91
CA PRO A 75 0.98 13.90 4.65
C PRO A 75 1.55 12.92 5.68
N ASP A 76 1.21 13.11 6.96
CA ASP A 76 1.64 12.22 8.05
C ASP A 76 0.97 10.84 7.95
N GLN A 77 -0.32 10.78 7.59
CA GLN A 77 -1.02 9.51 7.38
C GLN A 77 -0.46 8.75 6.17
N ALA A 78 -0.21 9.45 5.06
CA ALA A 78 0.42 8.87 3.86
C ALA A 78 1.81 8.32 4.18
N SER A 79 2.63 9.11 4.89
CA SER A 79 3.96 8.71 5.34
C SER A 79 3.91 7.51 6.29
N ALA A 80 2.95 7.48 7.22
CA ALA A 80 2.77 6.39 8.17
C ALA A 80 2.32 5.10 7.48
N VAL A 81 1.37 5.15 6.53
CA VAL A 81 0.93 3.95 5.80
C VAL A 81 2.02 3.45 4.86
N ALA A 82 2.80 4.35 4.23
CA ALA A 82 3.96 3.97 3.43
C ALA A 82 5.02 3.23 4.25
N ALA A 83 5.31 3.70 5.47
CA ALA A 83 6.24 3.03 6.37
C ALA A 83 5.73 1.64 6.78
N TYR A 84 4.43 1.51 7.03
CA TYR A 84 3.82 0.21 7.32
C TYR A 84 3.92 -0.75 6.12
N VAL A 85 3.55 -0.31 4.92
CA VAL A 85 3.66 -1.11 3.70
C VAL A 85 5.11 -1.53 3.43
N TRP A 86 6.08 -0.63 3.62
CA TRP A 86 7.50 -0.96 3.54
C TRP A 86 7.89 -2.05 4.56
N SER A 87 7.39 -1.96 5.79
CA SER A 87 7.64 -2.99 6.81
C SER A 87 7.04 -4.36 6.45
N LEU A 88 5.96 -4.43 5.66
CA LEU A 88 5.38 -5.71 5.24
C LEU A 88 6.34 -6.53 4.36
N SER A 89 7.15 -5.87 3.53
CA SER A 89 8.15 -6.52 2.66
C SER A 89 9.52 -6.68 3.30
N HIS A 90 9.77 -6.00 4.43
CA HIS A 90 11.03 -5.99 5.18
C HIS A 90 10.92 -6.65 6.55
N GLN A 91 9.76 -7.21 6.90
CA GLN A 91 9.65 -8.15 7.99
C GLN A 91 10.53 -9.36 7.65
N ALA A 92 11.71 -9.39 8.27
CA ALA A 92 12.47 -10.62 8.38
C ALA A 92 11.51 -11.66 8.94
N THR A 93 11.32 -12.76 8.21
CA THR A 93 10.65 -13.96 8.71
C THR A 93 11.13 -14.23 10.12
N SER A 94 10.37 -13.76 11.11
CA SER A 94 10.62 -14.09 12.50
C SER A 94 9.92 -15.41 12.70
N ARG A 95 10.70 -16.47 12.44
CA ARG A 95 10.55 -17.88 12.85
C ARG A 95 9.15 -18.48 12.85
#